data_AF-A0AAV4E323-F1
#
_entry.id   AF-A0AAV4E323-F1
#
_cell.length_a   1.000
_cell.length_b   1.000
_cell.length_c   1.000
_cell.angle_alpha   90.00
_cell.angle_beta   90.00
_cell.angle_gamma   90.00
#
_symmetry.space_group_name_H-M   'P 1'
#
loop_
_entity.id
_entity.type
_entity.pdbx_description
1 polymer ?
#
loop_
_entity_poly.entity_id
_entity_poly.type
_entity_poly.pdbx_seq_one_letter_code
_entity_poly.pdbx_strand_id
1 'polypeptide(L)'
;MKDRVVFSKTEPFYYEATAAGVDKGTGLERLCNYLKIAPENVMALGDQANDAPMLEYAGIGVAMGNAVDYTKKHADAVTADCDHDGVAVAINKFAK
;
A
#
# COMPACT_ATOMS: atom_id res chain seq x y z
N MET A 1 20.68 13.00 8.27
CA MET A 1 19.79 12.93 7.09
C MET A 1 18.73 11.86 7.25
N LYS A 2 19.10 10.64 7.67
CA LYS A 2 18.14 9.54 7.95
C LYS A 2 16.99 9.95 8.89
N ASP A 3 17.24 10.81 9.87
CA ASP A 3 16.22 11.23 10.84
C ASP A 3 15.31 12.37 10.34
N ARG A 4 15.46 12.79 9.07
CA ARG A 4 14.70 13.91 8.49
C ARG A 4 13.96 13.53 7.21
N VAL A 5 14.46 12.54 6.47
CA VAL A 5 13.93 12.17 5.16
C VAL A 5 13.87 10.65 5.03
N VAL A 6 12.76 10.15 4.52
CA VAL A 6 12.59 8.76 4.07
C VAL A 6 12.69 8.73 2.56
N PHE A 7 13.39 7.72 2.03
CA PHE A 7 13.47 7.49 0.59
C PHE A 7 12.72 6.21 0.24
N SER A 8 11.86 6.29 -0.77
CA SER A 8 11.14 5.13 -1.32
C SER A 8 11.26 5.10 -2.83
N LYS A 9 11.36 3.89 -3.39
CA LYS A 9 11.24 3.70 -4.84
C LYS A 9 9.78 3.66 -5.25
N THR A 10 9.45 4.37 -6.31
CA THR A 10 8.11 4.37 -6.92
C THR A 10 8.10 3.81 -8.33
N GLU A 11 9.27 3.75 -8.96
CA GLU A 11 9.54 3.08 -10.24
C GLU A 11 11.02 2.65 -10.24
N PRO A 12 11.49 1.84 -11.21
CA PRO A 12 12.89 1.45 -11.31
C PRO A 12 13.88 2.63 -11.30
N PHE A 13 13.44 3.78 -11.82
CA PHE A 13 14.24 5.00 -12.01
C PHE A 13 13.75 6.20 -11.18
N TYR A 14 12.69 6.08 -10.38
CA TYR A 14 12.21 7.14 -9.50
C TYR A 14 12.44 6.83 -8.03
N TYR A 15 12.97 7.84 -7.33
CA TYR A 15 13.05 7.89 -5.88
C TYR A 15 12.26 9.09 -5.37
N GLU A 16 11.38 8.83 -4.43
CA GLU A 16 10.71 9.87 -3.65
C GLU A 16 11.46 10.13 -2.36
N ALA A 17 11.46 11.38 -1.94
CA ALA A 17 12.01 11.84 -0.67
C ALA A 17 10.89 12.54 0.11
N THR A 18 10.45 11.93 1.20
CA THR A 18 9.42 12.48 2.09
C THR A 18 10.02 12.84 3.43
N ALA A 19 9.34 13.66 4.23
CA ALA A 19 9.76 13.92 5.61
C ALA A 19 9.78 12.61 6.42
N ALA A 20 10.67 12.51 7.40
CA ALA A 20 10.72 11.34 8.28
C ALA A 20 9.36 11.12 8.97
N GLY A 21 8.87 9.87 8.94
CA GLY A 21 7.55 9.50 9.45
C GLY A 21 6.38 9.91 8.54
N VAL A 22 6.62 10.27 7.28
CA VAL A 22 5.59 10.54 6.27
C VAL A 22 5.71 9.54 5.13
N ASP A 23 4.69 8.72 4.96
CA ASP A 23 4.53 7.73 3.90
C ASP A 23 3.03 7.45 3.65
N LYS A 24 2.70 6.52 2.76
CA LYS A 24 1.31 6.17 2.47
C LYS A 24 0.60 5.50 3.66
N GLY A 25 1.31 4.76 4.50
CA GLY A 25 0.73 4.07 5.67
C GLY A 25 0.31 5.04 6.76
N THR A 26 1.22 5.94 7.16
CA THR A 26 0.94 7.05 8.10
C THR A 26 -0.12 8.01 7.57
N GLY A 27 -0.17 8.24 6.25
CA GLY A 27 -1.25 8.99 5.61
C GLY A 27 -2.61 8.30 5.74
N LEU A 28 -2.66 7.00 5.46
CA LEU A 28 -3.87 6.18 5.58
C LEU A 28 -4.34 6.09 7.04
N GLU A 29 -3.43 5.87 7.99
CA GLU A 29 -3.70 5.86 9.43
C GLU A 29 -4.39 7.16 9.88
N ARG A 30 -3.85 8.32 9.48
CA ARG A 30 -4.43 9.62 9.83
C ARG A 30 -5.85 9.78 9.27
N LEU A 31 -6.09 9.33 8.04
CA LEU A 31 -7.42 9.38 7.43
C LEU A 31 -8.41 8.46 8.16
N CYS A 32 -8.01 7.23 8.46
CA CYS A 32 -8.82 6.27 9.21
C CYS A 32 -9.19 6.80 10.60
N ASN A 33 -8.23 7.39 11.31
CA ASN A 33 -8.47 8.03 12.60
C ASN A 33 -9.47 9.18 12.51
N TYR A 34 -9.36 10.03 11.47
CA TYR A 34 -10.31 11.11 11.24
C TYR A 34 -11.73 10.61 10.95
N LEU A 35 -11.85 9.55 10.14
CA LEU A 35 -13.12 8.93 9.77
C LEU A 35 -13.67 7.97 10.84
N LYS A 36 -12.91 7.70 11.90
CA LYS A 36 -13.22 6.70 12.95
C LYS A 36 -13.43 5.29 12.38
N ILE A 37 -12.59 4.91 11.41
CA ILE A 37 -12.59 3.58 10.81
C ILE A 37 -11.41 2.81 11.38
N ALA A 38 -11.68 1.66 12.00
CA ALA A 38 -10.63 0.79 12.54
C ALA A 38 -9.87 0.07 11.39
N PRO A 39 -8.54 -0.17 11.52
CA PRO A 39 -7.72 -0.75 10.45
C PRO A 39 -8.26 -2.07 9.88
N GLU A 40 -8.86 -2.92 10.72
CA GLU A 40 -9.50 -4.18 10.33
C GLU A 40 -10.65 -4.02 9.32
N ASN A 41 -11.20 -2.80 9.19
CA ASN A 41 -12.24 -2.45 8.21
C ASN A 41 -11.67 -1.75 6.97
N VAL A 42 -10.36 -1.80 6.77
CA VAL A 42 -9.66 -1.15 5.66
C VAL A 42 -9.02 -2.22 4.78
N MET A 43 -9.26 -2.11 3.48
CA MET A 43 -8.50 -2.84 2.47
C MET A 43 -7.65 -1.83 1.69
N ALA A 44 -6.36 -2.11 1.54
CA ALA A 44 -5.44 -1.30 0.74
C ALA A 44 -4.88 -2.13 -0.42
N LEU A 45 -4.65 -1.47 -1.56
CA LEU A 45 -4.14 -2.10 -2.78
C LEU A 45 -2.97 -1.28 -3.34
N GLY A 46 -1.87 -1.95 -3.70
CA GLY A 46 -0.66 -1.29 -4.21
C GLY A 46 0.28 -2.21 -4.96
N ASP A 47 1.30 -1.63 -5.59
CA ASP A 47 2.18 -2.35 -6.51
C ASP A 47 3.65 -1.99 -6.37
N GLN A 48 3.98 -0.82 -5.84
CA GLN A 48 5.35 -0.32 -5.72
C GLN A 48 5.82 -0.27 -4.27
N ALA A 49 7.12 -0.05 -4.07
CA ALA A 49 7.72 -0.16 -2.74
C ALA A 49 7.20 0.89 -1.75
N ASN A 50 6.74 2.06 -2.23
CA ASN A 50 6.11 3.08 -1.39
C ASN A 50 4.69 2.71 -0.91
N ASP A 51 4.09 1.64 -1.45
CA ASP A 51 2.80 1.12 -1.02
C ASP A 51 2.90 0.17 0.18
N ALA A 52 4.04 -0.50 0.37
CA ALA A 52 4.19 -1.51 1.42
C ALA A 52 3.70 -1.03 2.82
N PRO A 53 4.03 0.20 3.29
CA PRO A 53 3.54 0.65 4.59
C PRO A 53 2.02 0.74 4.71
N MET A 54 1.29 1.06 3.63
CA MET A 54 -0.17 1.12 3.69
C MET A 54 -0.81 -0.27 3.61
N LEU A 55 -0.14 -1.22 2.94
CA LEU A 55 -0.58 -2.62 2.89
C LEU A 55 -0.44 -3.28 4.26
N GLU A 56 0.66 -3.04 4.97
CA GLU A 56 0.89 -3.55 6.33
C GLU A 56 -0.05 -2.92 7.37
N TYR A 57 -0.48 -1.67 7.15
CA TYR A 57 -1.40 -0.98 8.05
C TYR A 57 -2.85 -1.50 7.91
N ALA A 58 -3.29 -1.76 6.69
CA ALA A 58 -4.66 -2.17 6.42
C ALA A 58 -4.96 -3.57 7.00
N GLY A 59 -6.20 -3.80 7.42
CA GLY A 59 -6.64 -5.12 7.86
C GLY A 59 -6.56 -6.19 6.77
N ILE A 60 -6.62 -5.75 5.50
CA ILE A 60 -6.32 -6.58 4.33
C ILE A 60 -5.44 -5.77 3.36
N GLY A 61 -4.16 -6.10 3.27
CA GLY A 61 -3.25 -5.58 2.27
C GLY A 61 -3.21 -6.47 1.02
N VAL A 62 -3.46 -5.91 -0.17
CA VAL A 62 -3.42 -6.66 -1.43
C VAL A 62 -2.39 -6.07 -2.39
N ALA A 63 -1.42 -6.88 -2.82
CA ALA A 63 -0.49 -6.50 -3.87
C ALA A 63 -1.06 -6.80 -5.26
N MET A 64 -0.87 -5.90 -6.21
CA MET A 64 -1.22 -6.14 -7.63
C MET A 64 -0.34 -7.23 -8.25
N GLY A 65 -0.81 -7.90 -9.31
CA GLY A 65 -0.05 -8.94 -10.01
C GLY A 65 1.28 -8.43 -10.58
N ASN A 66 1.30 -7.19 -11.07
CA ASN A 66 2.47 -6.48 -11.56
C ASN A 66 3.35 -5.86 -10.45
N ALA A 67 3.01 -6.07 -9.18
CA ALA A 67 3.76 -5.50 -8.06
C ALA A 67 5.19 -6.03 -7.97
N VAL A 68 6.11 -5.20 -7.46
CA VAL A 68 7.47 -5.61 -7.16
C VAL A 68 7.49 -6.64 -6.02
N ASP A 69 8.50 -7.52 -6.01
CA ASP A 69 8.61 -8.60 -5.03
C ASP A 69 8.65 -8.10 -3.58
N TYR A 70 9.16 -6.89 -3.35
CA TYR A 70 9.13 -6.25 -2.04
C TYR A 70 7.67 -6.08 -1.58
N THR A 71 6.85 -5.37 -2.36
CA THR A 71 5.44 -5.11 -2.07
C THR A 71 4.63 -6.39 -1.90
N LYS A 72 4.85 -7.41 -2.73
CA LYS A 72 4.18 -8.72 -2.62
C LYS A 72 4.46 -9.42 -1.28
N LYS A 73 5.64 -9.24 -0.69
CA LYS A 73 5.99 -9.82 0.63
C LYS A 73 5.34 -9.12 1.81
N HIS A 74 4.88 -7.88 1.61
CA HIS A 74 4.24 -7.05 2.63
C HIS A 74 2.70 -7.01 2.49
N ALA A 75 2.13 -7.93 1.69
CA ALA A 75 0.69 -8.03 1.45
C ALA A 75 0.17 -9.40 1.91
N ASP A 76 -1.09 -9.44 2.35
CA ASP A 76 -1.78 -10.68 2.73
C ASP A 76 -2.20 -11.51 1.52
N ALA A 77 -2.42 -10.86 0.37
CA ALA A 77 -2.82 -11.48 -0.87
C ALA A 77 -2.21 -10.79 -2.09
N VAL A 78 -2.16 -11.52 -3.20
CA VAL A 78 -1.84 -10.99 -4.53
C VAL A 78 -3.06 -11.13 -5.43
N THR A 79 -3.43 -10.07 -6.15
CA THR A 79 -4.52 -10.05 -7.14
C THR A 79 -3.96 -10.10 -8.57
N ALA A 80 -4.82 -9.98 -9.59
CA ALA A 80 -4.38 -9.83 -10.97
C ALA A 80 -3.59 -8.51 -11.16
N ASP A 81 -2.91 -8.35 -12.29
CA ASP A 81 -2.23 -7.09 -12.59
C ASP A 81 -3.22 -5.99 -13.01
N CYS A 82 -2.69 -4.79 -13.28
CA CYS A 82 -3.50 -3.65 -13.70
C CYS A 82 -4.18 -3.82 -15.06
N ASP A 83 -3.59 -4.59 -15.98
CA ASP A 83 -4.13 -4.83 -17.34
C ASP A 83 -5.26 -5.88 -17.32
N HIS A 84 -5.43 -6.57 -16.20
CA HIS A 84 -6.46 -7.60 -15.98
C HIS A 84 -7.37 -7.26 -14.79
N ASP A 85 -7.68 -5.98 -14.59
CA ASP A 85 -8.63 -5.47 -13.59
C ASP A 85 -8.35 -5.90 -12.15
N GLY A 86 -7.08 -6.02 -11.76
CA GLY A 86 -6.67 -6.56 -10.44
C GLY A 86 -7.36 -5.90 -9.24
N VAL A 87 -7.63 -4.59 -9.30
CA VAL A 87 -8.39 -3.88 -8.25
C VAL A 87 -9.82 -4.40 -8.17
N ALA A 88 -10.51 -4.55 -9.30
CA ALA A 88 -11.88 -5.04 -9.32
C ALA A 88 -11.96 -6.51 -8.86
N VAL A 89 -10.98 -7.34 -9.24
CA VAL A 89 -10.87 -8.73 -8.77
C VAL A 89 -10.75 -8.80 -7.25
N ALA A 90 -9.88 -7.97 -6.66
CA ALA A 90 -9.68 -7.92 -5.22
C ALA A 90 -10.94 -7.44 -4.48
N ILE A 91 -11.58 -6.36 -4.95
CA ILE A 91 -12.83 -5.85 -4.36
C ILE A 91 -13.92 -6.94 -4.37
N ASN A 92 -14.12 -7.61 -5.51
CA ASN A 92 -15.13 -8.66 -5.63
C ASN A 92 -14.86 -9.87 -4.72
N LYS A 93 -13.59 -10.11 -4.35
CA LYS A 93 -13.18 -11.24 -3.52
C LYS A 93 -13.30 -10.94 -2.02
N PHE A 94 -12.96 -9.73 -1.59
CA PHE A 94 -12.76 -9.40 -0.18
C PHE A 94 -13.77 -8.41 0.40
N ALA A 95 -14.43 -7.60 -0.43
CA ALA A 95 -15.25 -6.47 0.02
C ALA A 95 -16.69 -6.51 -0.57
N LYS A 96 -17.15 -7.68 -0.99
CA LYS A 96 -18.46 -7.89 -1.58
C LYS A 96 -19.46 -8.50 -0.61
#